data_AF-A0A2V5MC17-F1
#
_entry.id   AF-A0A2V5MC17-F1
#
_cell.length_a   1.000
_cell.length_b   1.000
_cell.length_c   1.000
_cell.angle_alpha   90.00
_cell.angle_beta   90.00
_cell.angle_gamma   90.00
#
_symmetry.space_group_name_H-M   'P 1'
#
loop_
_entity.id
_entity.type
_entity.pdbx_description
1 polymer ?
#
loop_
_entity_poly.entity_id
_entity_poly.type
_entity_poly.pdbx_seq_one_letter_code
_entity_poly.pdbx_strand_id
1 'polypeptide(L)'
;AIEKPPSNARDVAFKYQLTCEVVPIRTLSTDMYNYISRSPTAEELNTRSNLWAQVREQLVNLYDLRLTFRWPVLAGGKTGGNKLVFRTTVSGRLEYPESDIANSTLDQTGFAAFDGKYVPQRRYYFFAPTGPYTKAP
;
A
#
# COMPACT_ATOMS: atom_id res chain seq x y z
N ALA A 1 31.81 -30.27 -30.57
CA ALA A 1 30.72 -30.76 -29.71
C ALA A 1 29.44 -30.77 -30.53
N ILE A 2 28.61 -31.83 -30.43
CA ILE A 2 27.31 -31.92 -31.10
C ILE A 2 26.26 -31.28 -30.20
N GLU A 3 25.49 -30.32 -30.72
CA GLU A 3 24.38 -29.70 -29.99
C GLU A 3 23.19 -30.68 -29.88
N LYS A 4 22.62 -30.81 -28.69
CA LYS A 4 21.46 -31.65 -28.42
C LYS A 4 20.23 -30.77 -28.19
N PRO A 5 19.11 -31.00 -28.89
CA PRO A 5 17.90 -30.23 -28.68
C PRO A 5 17.30 -30.51 -27.28
N PRO A 6 16.60 -29.51 -26.70
CA PRO A 6 15.95 -29.65 -25.39
C PRO A 6 14.90 -30.76 -25.42
N SER A 7 14.87 -31.57 -24.37
CA SER A 7 13.99 -32.74 -24.26
C SER A 7 12.60 -32.39 -23.73
N ASN A 8 12.49 -31.25 -23.03
CA ASN A 8 11.25 -30.77 -22.47
C ASN A 8 11.24 -29.23 -22.42
N ALA A 9 10.05 -28.63 -22.29
CA ALA A 9 9.90 -27.17 -22.23
C ALA A 9 10.59 -26.53 -21.01
N ARG A 10 10.84 -27.28 -19.91
CA ARG A 10 11.58 -26.80 -18.74
C ARG A 10 13.07 -26.62 -19.01
N ASP A 11 13.61 -27.27 -20.04
CA ASP A 11 15.01 -27.15 -20.45
C ASP A 11 15.29 -25.79 -21.13
N VAL A 12 14.24 -25.14 -21.67
CA VAL A 12 14.31 -23.81 -22.31
C VAL A 12 13.52 -22.72 -21.58
N ALA A 13 12.76 -23.09 -20.55
CA ALA A 13 11.93 -22.15 -19.81
C ALA A 13 12.77 -21.27 -18.87
N PHE A 14 12.51 -19.97 -18.92
CA PHE A 14 13.05 -19.03 -17.96
C PHE A 14 12.38 -19.19 -16.59
N LYS A 15 13.18 -19.25 -15.51
CA LYS A 15 12.70 -19.32 -14.13
C LYS A 15 13.17 -18.11 -13.34
N TYR A 16 12.25 -17.54 -12.57
CA TYR A 16 12.51 -16.46 -11.63
C TYR A 16 11.95 -16.78 -10.25
N GLN A 17 12.51 -16.16 -9.22
CA GLN A 17 11.95 -16.16 -7.87
C GLN A 17 11.30 -14.80 -7.61
N LEU A 18 10.04 -14.81 -7.18
CA LEU A 18 9.32 -13.63 -6.71
C LEU A 18 9.27 -13.62 -5.18
N THR A 19 9.68 -12.51 -4.58
CA THR A 19 9.48 -12.21 -3.16
C THR A 19 8.52 -11.03 -3.04
N CYS A 20 7.40 -11.24 -2.34
CA CYS A 20 6.41 -10.21 -2.07
C CYS A 20 6.53 -9.75 -0.62
N GLU A 21 6.73 -8.46 -0.41
CA GLU A 21 6.79 -7.88 0.93
C GLU A 21 5.73 -6.78 1.04
N VAL A 22 4.99 -6.77 2.15
CA VAL A 22 4.01 -5.74 2.49
C VAL A 22 4.49 -5.04 3.75
N VAL A 23 4.89 -3.78 3.62
CA VAL A 23 5.54 -3.02 4.69
C VAL A 23 4.66 -1.84 5.09
N PRO A 24 4.23 -1.72 6.36
CA PRO A 24 3.43 -0.58 6.79
C PRO A 24 4.24 0.73 6.70
N ILE A 25 3.62 1.80 6.19
CA ILE A 25 4.21 3.13 6.19
C ILE A 25 3.88 3.80 7.52
N ARG A 26 4.88 3.96 8.40
CA ARG A 26 4.70 4.45 9.77
C ARG A 26 5.10 5.91 9.99
N THR A 27 5.66 6.56 8.99
CA THR A 27 6.22 7.91 9.11
C THR A 27 5.75 8.78 7.97
N LEU A 28 5.12 9.90 8.32
CA LEU A 28 4.77 11.00 7.42
C LEU A 28 5.35 12.29 8.01
N SER A 29 5.73 13.26 7.18
CA SER A 29 6.28 14.54 7.66
C SER A 29 5.31 15.23 8.61
N THR A 30 5.76 15.52 9.83
CA THR A 30 4.94 16.09 10.92
C THR A 30 4.65 17.57 10.75
N ASP A 31 5.36 18.27 9.87
CA ASP A 31 5.35 19.74 9.81
C ASP A 31 3.96 20.30 9.47
N MET A 32 3.18 19.57 8.67
CA MET A 32 1.86 20.00 8.19
C MET A 32 0.71 19.69 9.15
N TYR A 33 0.88 18.75 10.09
CA TYR A 33 -0.20 18.29 10.97
C TYR A 33 0.12 18.38 12.47
N ASN A 34 1.29 18.91 12.83
CA ASN A 34 1.64 19.14 14.23
C ASN A 34 0.85 20.34 14.80
N TYR A 35 -0.25 20.05 15.48
CA TYR A 35 -1.13 21.03 16.13
C TYR A 35 -0.73 21.35 17.59
N ILE A 36 0.28 20.69 18.14
CA ILE A 36 0.88 21.00 19.46
C ILE A 36 2.15 21.86 19.34
N SER A 37 2.49 22.31 18.12
CA SER A 37 3.58 23.24 17.89
C SER A 37 3.37 24.57 18.64
N ARG A 38 4.43 25.35 18.84
CA ARG A 38 4.35 26.60 19.62
C ARG A 38 3.50 27.65 18.90
N SER A 39 2.33 27.94 19.49
CA SER A 39 1.42 29.06 19.16
C SER A 39 0.81 29.09 17.74
N PRO A 40 0.12 28.03 17.28
CA PRO A 40 -0.73 28.12 16.09
C PRO A 40 -1.91 29.07 16.32
N THR A 41 -2.29 29.81 15.28
CA THR A 41 -3.55 30.57 15.26
C THR A 41 -4.77 29.63 15.37
N ALA A 42 -5.95 30.16 15.71
CA ALA A 42 -7.17 29.34 15.79
C ALA A 42 -7.52 28.64 14.46
N GLU A 43 -7.23 29.30 13.32
CA GLU A 43 -7.43 28.74 11.98
C GLU A 43 -6.41 27.62 11.66
N GLU A 44 -5.14 27.82 12.03
CA GLU A 44 -4.12 26.78 11.90
C GLU A 44 -4.40 25.58 12.80
N LEU A 45 -4.92 25.80 14.01
CA LEU A 45 -5.32 24.72 14.91
C LEU A 45 -6.38 23.83 14.25
N ASN A 46 -7.43 24.42 13.69
CA ASN A 46 -8.51 23.68 13.02
C ASN A 46 -8.00 22.93 11.79
N THR A 47 -7.21 23.60 10.94
CA THR A 47 -6.63 22.98 9.75
C THR A 47 -5.73 21.79 10.11
N ARG A 48 -4.82 21.98 11.07
CA ARG A 48 -3.88 20.95 11.49
C ARG A 48 -4.55 19.80 12.26
N SER A 49 -5.60 20.05 13.05
CA SER A 49 -6.37 18.99 13.71
C SER A 49 -7.10 18.10 12.70
N ASN A 50 -7.65 18.68 11.64
CA ASN A 50 -8.29 17.92 10.56
C ASN A 50 -7.28 17.11 9.76
N LEU A 51 -6.14 17.70 9.43
CA LEU A 51 -5.02 16.99 8.77
C LEU A 51 -4.50 15.84 9.66
N TRP A 52 -4.42 16.04 10.97
CA TRP A 52 -4.03 14.98 11.91
C TRP A 52 -4.98 13.79 11.87
N ALA A 53 -6.30 14.03 11.86
CA ALA A 53 -7.28 12.96 11.74
C ALA A 53 -7.09 12.16 10.43
N GLN A 54 -6.87 12.85 9.31
CA GLN A 54 -6.62 12.20 8.01
C GLN A 54 -5.31 11.39 8.00
N VAL A 55 -4.24 11.95 8.55
CA VAL A 55 -2.93 11.29 8.63
C VAL A 55 -2.98 10.04 9.50
N ARG A 56 -3.72 10.07 10.61
CA ARG A 56 -3.91 8.88 11.46
C ARG A 56 -4.55 7.73 10.70
N GLU A 57 -5.62 8.02 9.96
CA GLU A 57 -6.28 7.02 9.11
C GLU A 57 -5.34 6.51 8.01
N GLN A 58 -4.54 7.39 7.41
CA GLN A 58 -3.58 7.00 6.40
C GLN A 58 -2.47 6.10 6.97
N LEU A 59 -1.92 6.40 8.15
CA LEU A 59 -0.87 5.60 8.79
C LEU A 59 -1.32 4.18 9.15
N VAL A 60 -2.61 3.97 9.42
CA VAL A 60 -3.17 2.64 9.73
C VAL A 60 -3.36 1.81 8.45
N ASN A 61 -3.66 2.49 7.34
CA ASN A 61 -4.17 1.85 6.14
C ASN A 61 -3.16 1.79 4.98
N LEU A 62 -2.05 2.54 5.05
CA LEU A 62 -1.08 2.68 3.97
C LEU A 62 0.12 1.72 4.10
N TYR A 63 0.40 0.99 3.04
CA TYR A 63 1.47 0.00 2.95
C TYR A 63 2.31 0.19 1.69
N ASP A 64 3.61 -0.04 1.78
CA ASP A 64 4.54 -0.19 0.67
C ASP A 64 4.59 -1.66 0.25
N LEU A 65 4.17 -1.95 -0.98
CA LEU A 65 4.21 -3.27 -1.61
C LEU A 65 5.47 -3.37 -2.47
N ARG A 66 6.34 -4.32 -2.12
CA ARG A 66 7.61 -4.57 -2.81
C ARG A 66 7.57 -5.92 -3.48
N LEU A 67 7.79 -5.93 -4.79
CA LEU A 67 7.87 -7.14 -5.60
C LEU A 67 9.31 -7.29 -6.11
N THR A 68 10.05 -8.22 -5.54
CA THR A 68 11.44 -8.48 -5.93
C THR A 68 11.50 -9.74 -6.79
N PHE A 69 11.85 -9.56 -8.06
CA PHE A 69 12.15 -10.62 -9.02
C PHE A 69 13.65 -10.91 -9.03
N ARG A 70 14.05 -12.17 -8.96
CA ARG A 70 15.45 -12.60 -9.10
C ARG A 70 15.58 -13.71 -10.14
N TRP A 71 16.62 -13.66 -10.96
CA TRP A 71 16.86 -14.63 -12.03
C TRP A 71 18.33 -14.73 -12.45
N PRO A 72 18.71 -15.79 -13.19
CA PRO A 72 17.97 -17.04 -13.37
C PRO A 72 17.87 -17.82 -12.05
N VAL A 73 16.87 -18.69 -11.91
CA VAL A 73 16.88 -19.72 -10.86
C VAL A 73 17.76 -20.88 -11.34
N LEU A 74 18.86 -21.10 -10.64
CA LEU A 74 19.85 -22.15 -10.89
C LEU A 74 19.42 -23.48 -10.25
N ALA A 75 20.14 -24.56 -10.60
CA ALA A 75 19.98 -25.85 -9.95
C ALA A 75 20.11 -25.74 -8.42
N GLY A 76 19.25 -26.45 -7.69
CA GLY A 76 19.19 -26.38 -6.23
C GLY A 76 18.48 -25.14 -5.67
N GLY A 77 17.73 -24.40 -6.49
CA GLY A 77 16.88 -23.28 -6.03
C GLY A 77 17.65 -21.98 -5.74
N LYS A 78 18.95 -21.94 -6.02
CA LYS A 78 19.76 -20.72 -5.89
C LYS A 78 19.37 -19.70 -6.95
N THR A 79 19.27 -18.43 -6.60
CA THR A 79 19.04 -17.34 -7.57
C THR A 79 20.36 -16.77 -8.07
N GLY A 80 20.44 -16.50 -9.37
CA GLY A 80 21.53 -15.75 -9.99
C GLY A 80 21.55 -14.27 -9.57
N GLY A 81 22.49 -13.51 -10.16
CA GLY A 81 22.76 -12.12 -9.76
C GLY A 81 21.77 -11.07 -10.28
N ASN A 82 20.88 -11.40 -11.22
CA ASN A 82 19.95 -10.42 -11.76
C ASN A 82 18.77 -10.23 -10.82
N LYS A 83 18.36 -8.97 -10.66
CA LYS A 83 17.27 -8.57 -9.77
C LYS A 83 16.53 -7.38 -10.38
N LEU A 84 15.20 -7.39 -10.26
CA LEU A 84 14.34 -6.25 -10.53
C LEU A 84 13.36 -6.07 -9.36
N VAL A 85 13.17 -4.83 -8.94
CA VAL A 85 12.26 -4.50 -7.84
C VAL A 85 11.20 -3.54 -8.35
N PHE A 86 9.95 -3.92 -8.19
CA PHE A 86 8.82 -3.01 -8.32
C PHE A 86 8.37 -2.58 -6.94
N ARG A 87 8.06 -1.30 -6.80
CA ARG A 87 7.49 -0.73 -5.59
C ARG A 87 6.23 0.05 -5.95
N THR A 88 5.19 -0.15 -5.15
CA THR A 88 3.94 0.59 -5.24
C THR A 88 3.38 0.76 -3.85
N THR A 89 2.59 1.80 -3.65
CA THR A 89 1.88 1.99 -2.40
C THR A 89 0.47 1.43 -2.55
N VAL A 90 -0.02 0.77 -1.51
CA VAL A 90 -1.39 0.27 -1.42
C VAL A 90 -2.07 0.83 -0.18
N SER A 91 -3.35 1.16 -0.30
CA SER A 91 -4.20 1.56 0.84
C SER A 91 -5.51 0.79 0.82
N GLY A 92 -6.07 0.53 1.99
CA GLY A 92 -7.38 -0.08 2.12
C GLY A 92 -8.26 0.72 3.07
N ARG A 93 -9.56 0.81 2.79
CA ARG A 93 -10.53 1.34 3.75
C ARG A 93 -11.73 0.42 3.82
N LEU A 94 -12.26 0.28 5.03
CA LEU A 94 -13.56 -0.31 5.27
C LEU A 94 -14.64 0.70 4.88
N GLU A 95 -15.42 0.40 3.84
CA GLU A 95 -16.51 1.26 3.39
C GLU A 95 -17.86 0.56 3.62
N TYR A 96 -18.85 1.37 3.95
CA TYR A 96 -20.24 0.92 4.01
C TYR A 96 -20.85 1.03 2.60
N PRO A 97 -21.75 0.10 2.22
CA PRO A 97 -22.49 0.21 0.96
C PRO A 97 -23.21 1.56 0.85
N GLU A 98 -23.20 2.19 -0.34
CA GLU A 98 -23.92 3.45 -0.59
C GLU A 98 -25.43 3.35 -0.32
N SER A 99 -26.00 2.15 -0.47
CA SER A 99 -27.39 1.84 -0.11
C SER A 99 -27.74 2.08 1.36
N ASP A 100 -26.73 2.14 2.23
CA ASP A 100 -26.90 2.18 3.69
C ASP A 100 -26.72 3.60 4.26
N ILE A 101 -26.12 4.52 3.49
CA ILE A 101 -25.91 5.92 3.88
C ILE A 101 -27.22 6.73 3.75
N ALA A 102 -28.08 6.34 2.81
CA ALA A 102 -29.37 6.99 2.56
C ALA A 102 -30.37 6.89 3.73
N ASN A 103 -30.17 5.92 4.64
CA ASN A 103 -31.02 5.72 5.82
C ASN A 103 -30.30 6.02 7.15
N SER A 104 -29.04 6.45 7.12
CA SER A 104 -28.35 6.89 8.32
C SER A 104 -28.92 8.25 8.74
N THR A 105 -29.76 8.26 9.77
CA THR A 105 -30.03 9.49 10.50
C THR A 105 -28.68 9.91 11.09
N LEU A 106 -28.11 10.99 10.56
CA LEU A 106 -26.94 11.62 11.16
C LEU A 106 -27.32 11.98 12.59
N ASP A 107 -26.86 11.19 13.57
CA ASP A 107 -26.86 11.64 14.95
C ASP A 107 -26.02 12.92 15.00
N GLN A 108 -26.43 13.90 15.81
CA GLN A 108 -25.87 15.25 15.90
C GLN A 108 -24.38 15.29 16.34
N THR A 109 -23.77 14.13 16.53
CA THR A 109 -22.34 13.92 16.79
C THR A 109 -21.52 13.62 15.53
N GLY A 110 -22.14 13.42 14.36
CA GLY A 110 -21.44 13.15 13.09
C GLY A 110 -20.90 11.72 12.94
N PHE A 111 -21.29 10.81 13.83
CA PHE A 111 -20.92 9.39 13.76
C PHE A 111 -22.18 8.54 13.61
N ALA A 112 -22.29 7.79 12.51
CA ALA A 112 -23.39 6.84 12.32
C ALA A 112 -23.33 5.74 13.40
N ALA A 113 -24.38 5.60 14.20
CA ALA A 113 -24.54 4.48 15.12
C ALA A 113 -24.98 3.23 14.34
N PHE A 114 -24.23 2.12 14.46
CA PHE A 114 -24.47 0.90 13.69
C PHE A 114 -25.04 -0.25 14.56
N ASP A 115 -26.18 -0.81 14.16
CA ASP A 115 -26.89 -1.94 14.79
C ASP A 115 -26.30 -3.33 14.44
N GLY A 116 -24.97 -3.44 14.25
CA GLY A 116 -24.27 -4.73 14.09
C GLY A 116 -24.69 -5.64 12.90
N LYS A 117 -25.64 -5.21 12.06
CA LYS A 117 -26.25 -6.04 11.00
C LYS A 117 -25.57 -5.93 9.63
N TYR A 118 -24.58 -5.05 9.49
CA TYR A 118 -23.99 -4.69 8.20
C TYR A 118 -22.64 -5.34 7.98
N VAL A 119 -22.46 -5.98 6.82
CA VAL A 119 -21.19 -6.56 6.39
C VAL A 119 -20.38 -5.46 5.70
N PRO A 120 -19.26 -5.02 6.29
CA PRO A 120 -18.46 -3.98 5.67
C PRO A 120 -17.83 -4.46 4.35
N GLN A 121 -17.79 -3.58 3.35
CA GLN A 121 -17.10 -3.84 2.08
C GLN A 121 -15.64 -3.40 2.19
N ARG A 122 -14.73 -4.16 1.56
CA ARG A 122 -13.30 -3.86 1.53
C ARG A 122 -12.94 -3.25 0.19
N ARG A 123 -12.46 -2.01 0.20
CA ARG A 123 -11.94 -1.36 -1.01
C ARG A 123 -10.43 -1.18 -0.90
N TYR A 124 -9.72 -1.52 -1.96
CA TYR A 124 -8.26 -1.42 -2.06
C TYR A 124 -7.88 -0.46 -3.18
N TYR A 125 -6.88 0.38 -2.92
CA TYR A 125 -6.36 1.36 -3.86
C TYR A 125 -4.88 1.10 -4.13
N PHE A 126 -4.49 1.19 -5.40
CA PHE A 126 -3.10 1.08 -5.84
C PHE A 126 -2.65 2.44 -6.38
N PHE A 127 -1.48 2.89 -5.93
CA PHE A 127 -0.93 4.18 -6.37
C PHE A 127 0.22 3.94 -7.35
N ALA A 128 0.12 4.52 -8.54
CA ALA A 128 1.22 4.53 -9.49
C ALA A 128 2.35 5.44 -8.98
N PRO A 129 3.62 5.02 -9.03
CA PRO A 129 4.73 5.92 -8.73
C PRO A 129 4.78 7.04 -9.77
N THR A 130 4.70 8.29 -9.33
CA THR A 130 4.64 9.50 -10.19
C THR A 130 6.01 10.10 -10.50
N GLY A 131 7.12 9.35 -10.36
CA GLY A 131 8.48 9.84 -10.58
C GLY A 131 9.36 8.90 -11.42
N PRO A 132 10.46 9.40 -12.01
CA PRO A 132 11.41 8.57 -12.73
C PRO A 132 12.02 7.52 -11.79
N TYR A 133 12.12 6.27 -12.27
CA TYR A 133 12.75 5.18 -11.55
C TYR A 133 14.24 5.51 -11.33
N THR A 134 14.58 5.99 -10.14
CA THR A 134 15.97 6.05 -9.70
C THR A 134 16.38 4.65 -9.27
N LYS A 135 17.40 4.11 -9.95
CA LYS A 135 18.03 2.84 -9.58
C LYS A 135 18.43 2.92 -8.11
N ALA A 136 17.93 2.00 -7.29
CA ALA A 136 18.41 1.87 -5.91
C ALA A 136 19.93 1.61 -5.92
N PRO A 137 20.70 2.18 -4.97
CA PRO A 137 22.15 2.01 -4.90
C PRO A 137 22.58 0.54 -4.84
#